data_AF-A0A9E3I1L7-F1
#
_entry.id   AF-A0A9E3I1L7-F1
#
_cell.length_a   1.000
_cell.length_b   1.000
_cell.length_c   1.000
_cell.angle_alpha   90.00
_cell.angle_beta   90.00
_cell.angle_gamma   90.00
#
_symmetry.space_group_name_H-M   'P 1'
#
loop_
_entity.id
_entity.type
_entity.pdbx_description
1 polymer ?
#
loop_
_entity_poly.entity_id
_entity_poly.type
_entity_poly.pdbx_seq_one_letter_code
_entity_poly.pdbx_strand_id
1 'polypeptide(L)'
;MNENAANNDTERPAGQKPDTLAGFLASALDMEDEISNSVYKDYMDPDNWPAGMDLNVFQEIRKHLIILIEDTRRHRKTISGLIEQYGKDKTAR
;
A
#
# COMPACT_ATOMS: atom_id res chain seq x y z
N MET A 1 -24.08 32.00 -2.56
CA MET A 1 -24.18 30.67 -1.95
C MET A 1 -22.96 29.90 -2.39
N ASN A 2 -22.20 29.45 -1.39
CA ASN A 2 -20.92 28.76 -1.47
C ASN A 2 -21.16 27.28 -1.78
N GLU A 3 -20.32 26.65 -2.59
CA GLU A 3 -19.89 25.26 -2.39
C GLU A 3 -18.66 24.96 -3.25
N ASN A 4 -17.50 25.25 -2.66
CA ASN A 4 -16.21 24.63 -2.99
C ASN A 4 -16.30 23.12 -2.75
N ALA A 5 -16.29 22.31 -3.80
CA ALA A 5 -15.87 20.91 -3.71
C ALA A 5 -14.44 20.82 -4.23
N ALA A 6 -13.48 21.06 -3.33
CA ALA A 6 -12.09 20.71 -3.54
C ALA A 6 -11.98 19.18 -3.49
N ASN A 7 -12.09 18.53 -4.64
CA ASN A 7 -11.63 17.16 -4.82
C ASN A 7 -10.10 17.16 -4.77
N ASN A 8 -9.55 17.09 -3.55
CA ASN A 8 -8.16 16.73 -3.32
C ASN A 8 -8.02 15.20 -3.35
N ASP A 9 -8.34 14.60 -4.49
CA ASP A 9 -7.71 13.32 -4.84
C ASP A 9 -6.32 13.67 -5.35
N THR A 10 -5.36 13.69 -4.42
CA THR A 10 -3.95 13.81 -4.78
C THR A 10 -3.49 12.47 -5.31
N GLU A 11 -4.02 12.05 -6.46
CA GLU A 11 -3.39 11.05 -7.29
C GLU A 11 -2.03 11.65 -7.69
N ARG A 12 -0.96 11.15 -7.09
CA ARG A 12 0.40 11.56 -7.47
C ARG A 12 0.56 11.19 -8.95
N PRO A 13 0.85 12.17 -9.85
CA PRO A 13 0.89 11.90 -11.27
C PRO A 13 1.90 10.80 -11.55
N ALA A 14 1.42 9.70 -12.16
CA ALA A 14 2.23 8.58 -12.57
C ALA A 14 3.35 9.09 -13.50
N GLY A 15 4.58 9.18 -13.00
CA GLY A 15 5.75 9.55 -13.79
C GLY A 15 6.77 10.49 -13.13
N GLN A 16 6.45 11.16 -12.02
CA GLN A 16 7.48 11.95 -11.30
C GLN A 16 8.36 11.03 -10.46
N LYS A 17 9.61 10.84 -10.90
CA LYS A 17 10.63 10.14 -10.10
C LYS A 17 10.96 11.01 -8.89
N PRO A 18 10.93 10.47 -7.67
CA PRO A 18 11.30 11.25 -6.50
C PRO A 18 12.76 11.68 -6.56
N ASP A 19 13.01 12.95 -6.27
CA ASP A 19 14.33 13.60 -6.38
C ASP A 19 15.31 13.18 -5.26
N THR A 20 14.81 12.47 -4.25
CA THR A 20 15.60 12.01 -3.10
C THR A 20 15.37 10.53 -2.82
N LEU A 21 16.40 9.86 -2.30
CA LEU A 21 16.28 8.48 -1.82
C LEU A 21 15.18 8.34 -0.76
N ALA A 22 15.06 9.32 0.14
CA ALA A 22 14.00 9.37 1.13
C ALA A 22 12.60 9.44 0.49
N GLY A 23 12.41 10.28 -0.53
CA GLY A 23 11.16 10.36 -1.28
C GLY A 23 10.85 9.07 -2.05
N PHE A 24 11.87 8.40 -2.58
CA PHE A 24 11.71 7.09 -3.23
C PHE A 24 11.26 6.01 -2.26
N LEU A 25 11.91 5.91 -1.11
CA LEU A 25 11.55 4.93 -0.08
C LEU A 25 10.20 5.25 0.58
N ALA A 26 9.85 6.52 0.77
CA ALA A 26 8.52 6.92 1.24
C ALA A 26 7.43 6.49 0.24
N SER A 27 7.68 6.66 -1.06
CA SER A 27 6.78 6.17 -2.11
C SER A 27 6.59 4.66 -2.06
N ALA A 28 7.63 3.91 -1.71
CA ALA A 28 7.54 2.47 -1.55
C ALA A 28 6.73 2.09 -0.30
N LEU A 29 6.82 2.85 0.81
CA LEU A 29 5.95 2.67 1.98
C LEU A 29 4.48 2.89 1.62
N ASP A 30 4.17 3.97 0.90
CA ASP A 30 2.80 4.29 0.50
C ASP A 30 2.19 3.14 -0.32
N MET A 31 2.98 2.55 -1.23
CA MET A 31 2.55 1.39 -2.02
C MET A 31 2.30 0.14 -1.15
N GLU A 32 3.16 -0.17 -0.17
CA GLU A 32 2.94 -1.30 0.74
C GLU A 32 1.68 -1.10 1.61
N ASP A 33 1.41 0.14 2.03
CA ASP A 33 0.20 0.49 2.76
C ASP A 33 -1.05 0.39 1.86
N GLU A 34 -0.97 0.80 0.59
CA GLU A 34 -2.07 0.65 -0.39
C GLU A 34 -2.38 -0.83 -0.67
N ILE A 35 -1.36 -1.64 -0.92
CA ILE A 35 -1.50 -3.08 -1.20
C ILE A 35 -2.14 -3.80 -0.01
N SER A 36 -1.67 -3.51 1.20
CA SER A 36 -2.16 -4.19 2.42
C SER A 36 -3.54 -3.73 2.86
N ASN A 37 -3.84 -2.42 2.79
CA ASN A 37 -5.06 -1.86 3.36
C ASN A 37 -6.21 -1.73 2.36
N SER A 38 -5.91 -1.66 1.05
CA SER A 38 -6.93 -1.62 0.01
C SER A 38 -7.02 -2.98 -0.68
N VAL A 39 -5.98 -3.37 -1.43
CA VAL A 39 -6.07 -4.50 -2.36
C VAL A 39 -6.36 -5.82 -1.64
N TYR A 40 -5.53 -6.23 -0.69
CA TYR A 40 -5.75 -7.51 0.00
C TYR A 40 -6.94 -7.47 0.94
N LYS A 41 -7.29 -6.31 1.49
CA LYS A 41 -8.46 -6.17 2.36
C LYS A 41 -9.76 -6.34 1.58
N ASP A 42 -9.84 -5.82 0.37
CA ASP A 42 -11.00 -6.00 -0.50
C ASP A 42 -11.22 -7.48 -0.84
N TYR A 43 -10.15 -8.23 -1.10
CA TYR A 43 -10.23 -9.68 -1.32
C TYR A 43 -10.53 -10.50 -0.04
N MET A 44 -10.43 -9.90 1.15
CA MET A 44 -10.80 -10.56 2.40
C MET A 44 -12.30 -10.46 2.71
N ASP A 45 -13.03 -9.61 1.97
CA ASP A 45 -14.47 -9.45 2.10
C ASP A 45 -15.19 -10.46 1.17
N PRO A 46 -15.95 -11.43 1.70
CA PRO A 46 -16.68 -12.40 0.88
C PRO A 46 -17.71 -11.75 -0.07
N ASP A 47 -18.21 -10.54 0.24
CA ASP A 47 -19.19 -9.85 -0.61
C ASP A 47 -18.59 -9.34 -1.92
N ASN A 48 -17.25 -9.20 -1.98
CA ASN A 48 -16.52 -8.82 -3.19
C ASN A 48 -16.25 -10.02 -4.13
N TRP A 49 -16.61 -11.24 -3.73
CA TRP A 49 -16.38 -12.45 -4.52
C TRP A 49 -17.56 -12.84 -5.40
N PRO A 50 -17.32 -13.60 -6.49
CA PRO A 50 -18.39 -14.07 -7.35
C PRO A 50 -19.46 -14.85 -6.58
N ALA A 51 -20.73 -14.59 -6.91
CA ALA A 51 -21.85 -15.32 -6.34
C ALA A 51 -21.72 -16.83 -6.58
N GLY A 52 -22.01 -17.62 -5.55
CA GLY A 52 -21.90 -19.08 -5.60
C GLY A 52 -20.48 -19.61 -5.41
N MET A 53 -19.53 -18.77 -5.00
CA MET A 53 -18.21 -19.23 -4.57
C MET A 53 -18.34 -20.21 -3.40
N ASP A 54 -17.62 -21.34 -3.51
CA ASP A 54 -17.50 -22.31 -2.43
C ASP A 54 -16.79 -21.70 -1.22
N LEU A 55 -17.43 -21.80 -0.05
CA LEU A 55 -16.93 -21.20 1.18
C LEU A 55 -15.59 -21.80 1.63
N ASN A 56 -15.36 -23.09 1.42
CA ASN A 56 -14.09 -23.73 1.78
C ASN A 56 -12.97 -23.22 0.88
N VAL A 57 -13.23 -23.07 -0.42
CA VAL A 57 -12.27 -22.47 -1.36
C VAL A 57 -11.94 -21.04 -0.94
N PHE A 58 -12.94 -20.22 -0.61
CA PHE A 58 -12.73 -18.87 -0.08
C PHE A 58 -11.86 -18.89 1.19
N GLN A 59 -12.13 -19.80 2.13
CA GLN A 59 -11.35 -19.92 3.37
C GLN A 59 -9.89 -20.29 3.11
N GLU A 60 -9.60 -21.17 2.15
CA GLU A 60 -8.20 -21.49 1.79
C GLU A 60 -7.50 -20.28 1.17
N ILE A 61 -8.16 -19.58 0.24
CA ILE A 61 -7.63 -18.34 -0.35
C ILE A 61 -7.35 -17.30 0.75
N ARG A 62 -8.28 -17.14 1.69
CA ARG A 62 -8.16 -16.21 2.81
C ARG A 62 -6.91 -16.47 3.67
N LYS A 63 -6.55 -17.75 3.90
CA LYS A 63 -5.30 -18.10 4.61
C LYS A 63 -4.07 -17.58 3.87
N HIS A 64 -4.05 -17.68 2.54
CA HIS A 64 -2.95 -17.15 1.73
C HIS A 64 -2.92 -15.61 1.75
N LEU A 65 -4.07 -14.95 1.64
CA LEU A 65 -4.17 -13.49 1.73
C LEU A 65 -3.65 -12.96 3.08
N ILE A 66 -3.91 -13.66 4.19
CA ILE A 66 -3.35 -13.31 5.50
C ILE A 66 -1.81 -13.33 5.48
N ILE A 67 -1.20 -14.33 4.85
CA ILE A 67 0.26 -14.41 4.72
C ILE A 67 0.79 -13.20 3.94
N LEU A 68 0.14 -12.83 2.83
CA LEU A 68 0.53 -11.66 2.03
C LEU A 68 0.39 -10.35 2.82
N ILE A 69 -0.66 -10.21 3.63
CA ILE A 69 -0.83 -9.06 4.53
C ILE A 69 0.28 -9.01 5.59
N GLU A 70 0.69 -10.14 6.16
CA GLU A 70 1.82 -10.15 7.10
C GLU A 70 3.15 -9.85 6.39
N ASP A 71 3.34 -10.28 5.15
CA ASP A 71 4.51 -9.95 4.34
C ASP A 71 4.62 -8.46 4.03
N THR A 72 3.53 -7.82 3.59
CA THR A 72 3.51 -6.35 3.38
C THR A 72 3.87 -5.58 4.66
N ARG A 73 3.42 -6.04 5.84
CA ARG A 73 3.85 -5.45 7.12
C ARG A 73 5.36 -5.61 7.36
N ARG A 74 5.94 -6.77 7.01
CA ARG A 74 7.40 -6.98 7.07
C ARG A 74 8.14 -6.07 6.11
N HIS A 75 7.66 -5.93 4.87
CA HIS A 75 8.25 -5.02 3.88
C HIS A 75 8.26 -3.59 4.40
N ARG A 76 7.12 -3.11 4.91
CA ARG A 76 6.98 -1.78 5.50
C ARG A 76 8.02 -1.55 6.60
N LYS A 77 8.19 -2.50 7.53
CA LYS A 77 9.19 -2.39 8.59
C LYS A 77 10.62 -2.29 8.05
N THR A 78 10.96 -3.08 7.04
CA THR A 78 12.27 -3.02 6.37
C THR A 78 12.49 -1.67 5.70
N ILE A 79 11.51 -1.17 4.95
CA ILE A 79 11.62 0.11 4.24
C ILE A 79 11.71 1.27 5.24
N SER A 80 10.92 1.27 6.31
CA SER A 80 11.04 2.25 7.40
C SER A 80 12.45 2.27 7.99
N GLY A 81 13.04 1.10 8.25
CA GLY A 81 14.43 1.00 8.71
C GLY A 81 15.44 1.59 7.71
N LEU A 82 15.24 1.39 6.41
CA LEU A 82 16.07 2.00 5.38
C LEU A 82 15.94 3.53 5.34
N ILE A 83 14.74 4.07 5.55
CA ILE A 83 14.53 5.53 5.64
C ILE A 83 15.22 6.09 6.88
N GLU A 84 15.12 5.42 8.02
CA GLU A 84 15.80 5.84 9.24
C GLU A 84 17.33 5.83 9.07
N GLN A 85 17.86 4.80 8.41
CA GLN A 85 19.30 4.62 8.23
C GLN A 85 19.89 5.54 7.15
N TYR A 86 19.19 5.78 6.04
CA TYR A 86 19.75 6.44 4.86
C TYR A 86 18.99 7.70 4.42
N GLY A 87 17.80 7.94 4.96
CA GLY A 87 16.94 9.05 4.54
C GLY A 87 17.45 10.43 4.98
N LYS A 88 18.30 10.50 6.01
CA LYS A 88 18.90 11.76 6.50
C LYS A 88 20.27 12.06 5.89
N ASP A 89 20.94 11.07 5.28
CA ASP A 89 22.39 11.13 5.02
C ASP A 89 22.81 11.35 3.56
N LYS A 90 21.86 11.66 2.67
CA LYS A 90 22.18 12.03 1.28
C LYS A 90 21.35 13.20 0.77
N THR A 91 21.41 14.35 1.44
CA THR A 91 21.30 15.61 0.70
C THR A 91 22.56 15.71 -0.17
N ALA A 92 22.37 15.50 -1.48
CA ALA A 92 23.39 15.67 -2.49
C ALA A 92 24.10 17.02 -2.28
N ARG A 93 25.43 16.96 -2.13
CA ARG A 93 26.30 18.11 -2.42
C ARG A 93 26.34 18.33 -3.92
#